data_AF-A0A6I3M3R1-F1
#
_entry.id   AF-A0A6I3M3R1-F1
#
_cell.length_a   1.000
_cell.length_b   1.000
_cell.length_c   1.000
_cell.angle_alpha   90.00
_cell.angle_beta   90.00
_cell.angle_gamma   90.00
#
_symmetry.space_group_name_H-M   'P 1'
#
loop_
_entity.id
_entity.type
_entity.pdbx_description
1 polymer ?
#
loop_
_entity_poly.entity_id
_entity_poly.type
_entity_poly.pdbx_seq_one_letter_code
_entity_poly.pdbx_strand_id
1 'polypeptide(L)'
;MEFVGRHLITHPCIDCGESDIRVLDFDHRDGADKGAEVMRLAQGGHALARVAAEIAKCDVRCRNCHAVITYARMGSDWRSAMRLRLQAEVAAYIAEEYR
;
A
#
# COMPACT_ATOMS: atom_id res chain seq x y z
N MET A 1 -4.40 16.32 -12.35
CA MET A 1 -4.11 15.76 -11.01
C MET A 1 -5.26 15.88 -10.01
N GLU A 2 -6.11 16.90 -10.10
CA GLU A 2 -7.21 17.16 -9.14
C GLU A 2 -8.14 15.95 -8.88
N PHE A 3 -8.55 15.23 -9.93
CA PHE A 3 -9.39 14.03 -9.78
C PHE A 3 -8.77 12.96 -8.88
N VAL A 4 -7.49 12.66 -9.09
CA VAL A 4 -6.75 11.67 -8.30
C VAL A 4 -6.60 12.14 -6.86
N GLY A 5 -6.23 13.41 -6.67
CA GLY A 5 -6.09 14.00 -5.34
C GLY A 5 -7.39 13.98 -4.54
N ARG A 6 -8.52 14.32 -5.18
CA ARG A 6 -9.84 14.24 -4.54
C ARG A 6 -10.18 12.82 -4.11
N HIS A 7 -9.87 11.82 -4.93
CA HIS A 7 -10.09 10.42 -4.55
C HIS A 7 -9.26 10.05 -3.30
N LEU A 8 -7.96 10.36 -3.28
CA LEU A 8 -7.11 10.05 -2.12
C LEU A 8 -7.53 10.80 -0.85
N ILE A 9 -7.97 12.06 -0.94
CA ILE A 9 -8.42 12.85 0.21
C ILE A 9 -9.67 12.24 0.88
N THR A 10 -10.58 11.64 0.11
CA THR A 10 -11.83 11.08 0.67
C THR A 10 -11.74 9.59 0.97
N HIS A 11 -10.59 8.95 0.76
CA HIS A 11 -10.39 7.52 0.98
C HIS A 11 -9.10 7.32 1.80
N PRO A 12 -9.18 7.30 3.14
CA PRO A 12 -8.02 7.01 3.97
C PRO A 12 -7.52 5.58 3.72
N CYS A 13 -6.33 5.28 4.23
CA CYS A 13 -5.75 3.94 4.21
C CYS A 13 -6.75 2.92 4.78
N ILE A 14 -7.11 1.91 3.98
CA ILE A 14 -8.07 0.88 4.37
C ILE A 14 -7.60 0.03 5.57
N ASP A 15 -6.28 -0.08 5.79
CA ASP A 15 -5.74 -0.94 6.85
C ASP A 15 -5.51 -0.19 8.18
N CYS A 16 -5.09 1.07 8.15
CA CYS A 16 -4.70 1.81 9.36
C CYS A 16 -5.40 3.17 9.55
N GLY A 17 -6.23 3.61 8.61
CA GLY A 17 -6.97 4.87 8.70
C GLY A 17 -6.17 6.15 8.45
N GLU A 18 -4.87 6.07 8.13
CA GLU A 18 -4.06 7.23 7.73
C GLU A 18 -4.76 8.02 6.60
N SER A 19 -4.80 9.34 6.71
CA SER A 19 -5.53 10.22 5.80
C SER A 19 -4.66 11.28 5.13
N ASP A 20 -3.39 11.40 5.51
CA ASP A 20 -2.45 12.31 4.87
C ASP A 20 -2.15 11.86 3.43
N ILE A 21 -2.73 12.58 2.47
CA ILE A 21 -2.57 12.33 1.02
C ILE A 21 -1.10 12.15 0.59
N ARG A 22 -0.13 12.75 1.28
CA ARG A 22 1.29 12.66 0.92
C ARG A 22 1.85 11.23 1.08
N VAL A 23 1.22 10.42 1.93
CA VAL A 23 1.64 9.04 2.20
C VAL A 23 0.67 7.99 1.66
N LEU A 24 -0.44 8.40 1.05
CA LEU A 24 -1.40 7.48 0.42
C LEU A 24 -0.96 7.09 -0.99
N ASP A 25 -1.34 5.88 -1.38
CA ASP A 25 -1.09 5.29 -2.69
C ASP A 25 -2.23 4.35 -3.10
N PHE A 26 -2.27 4.01 -4.39
CA PHE A 26 -3.20 3.02 -4.94
C PHE A 26 -2.57 1.62 -4.91
N ASP A 27 -3.11 0.73 -4.10
CA ASP A 27 -2.73 -0.68 -4.06
C ASP A 27 -3.70 -1.49 -4.91
N HIS A 28 -3.21 -2.10 -5.99
CA HIS A 28 -4.03 -3.02 -6.79
C HIS A 28 -4.46 -4.22 -5.94
N ARG A 29 -5.77 -4.53 -5.95
CA ARG A 29 -6.28 -5.71 -5.25
C ARG A 29 -5.67 -6.98 -5.82
N ASP A 30 -5.54 -8.00 -4.97
CA ASP A 30 -4.98 -9.28 -5.38
C ASP A 30 -5.84 -9.93 -6.48
N GLY A 31 -5.19 -10.50 -7.49
CA GLY A 31 -5.85 -11.03 -8.69
C GLY A 31 -6.50 -9.98 -9.61
N ALA A 32 -6.38 -8.67 -9.33
CA ALA A 32 -6.87 -7.65 -10.26
C ALA A 32 -6.04 -7.64 -11.54
N ASP A 33 -6.71 -7.63 -12.70
CA ASP A 33 -6.07 -7.45 -14.00
C ASP A 33 -5.55 -6.00 -14.13
N LYS A 34 -4.30 -5.84 -13.68
CA LYS A 34 -3.58 -4.56 -13.67
C LYS A 34 -3.21 -4.18 -15.10
N GLY A 35 -3.86 -3.13 -15.61
CA GLY A 35 -3.55 -2.60 -16.93
C GLY A 35 -2.36 -1.63 -16.90
N ALA A 36 -2.24 -0.83 -15.84
CA ALA A 36 -1.16 0.14 -15.65
C ALA A 36 -1.18 0.72 -14.22
N GLU A 37 -0.10 1.37 -13.78
CA GLU A 37 -0.17 2.20 -12.56
C GLU A 37 -1.12 3.40 -12.75
N VAL A 38 -1.97 3.66 -11.76
CA VAL A 38 -2.87 4.83 -11.75
C VAL A 38 -2.10 6.13 -11.98
N MET A 39 -0.98 6.31 -11.28
CA MET A 39 -0.17 7.52 -11.39
C MET A 39 0.48 7.67 -12.76
N ARG A 40 0.87 6.56 -13.40
CA ARG A 40 1.39 6.57 -14.78
C ARG A 40 0.31 7.02 -15.77
N LEU A 41 -0.92 6.53 -15.62
CA LEU A 41 -2.04 6.94 -16.46
C LEU A 41 -2.39 8.43 -16.28
N ALA A 42 -2.43 8.89 -15.02
CA ALA A 42 -2.79 10.27 -14.70
C ALA A 42 -1.74 11.27 -15.19
N GLN A 43 -0.45 10.97 -15.02
CA GLN A 43 0.65 11.84 -15.48
C GLN A 43 0.83 11.79 -17.00
N GLY A 44 0.52 10.66 -17.63
CA GLY A 44 0.56 10.49 -19.08
C GLY A 44 -0.58 11.17 -19.85
N GLY A 45 -1.48 11.89 -19.18
CA GLY A 45 -2.57 12.62 -19.83
C GLY A 45 -3.68 11.73 -20.43
N HIS A 46 -3.82 10.49 -19.94
CA HIS A 46 -4.88 9.60 -20.41
C HIS A 46 -6.28 10.12 -20.02
N ALA A 47 -7.29 9.71 -20.78
CA ALA A 47 -8.68 10.06 -20.53
C ALA A 47 -9.11 9.72 -19.08
N LEU A 48 -9.88 10.63 -18.47
CA LEU A 48 -10.32 10.51 -17.08
C LEU A 48 -11.04 9.19 -16.79
N ALA A 49 -11.88 8.74 -17.72
CA ALA A 49 -12.59 7.46 -17.62
C ALA A 49 -11.62 6.27 -17.50
N ARG A 50 -10.48 6.29 -18.21
CA ARG A 50 -9.45 5.24 -18.11
C ARG A 50 -8.76 5.27 -16.76
N VAL A 51 -8.43 6.46 -16.25
CA VAL A 51 -7.84 6.62 -14.91
C VAL A 51 -8.82 6.13 -13.84
N ALA A 52 -10.10 6.50 -13.94
CA ALA A 52 -11.15 6.07 -13.03
C ALA A 52 -11.35 4.55 -13.05
N ALA A 53 -11.35 3.93 -14.24
CA ALA A 53 -11.46 2.48 -14.38
C ALA A 53 -10.28 1.74 -13.74
N GLU A 54 -9.07 2.30 -13.79
CA GLU A 54 -7.91 1.70 -13.12
C GLU A 54 -7.94 1.92 -11.60
N ILE A 55 -8.33 3.12 -11.13
CA ILE A 55 -8.56 3.39 -9.70
C ILE A 55 -9.59 2.42 -9.12
N ALA A 56 -10.65 2.11 -9.88
CA ALA A 56 -11.70 1.19 -9.44
C ALA A 56 -11.18 -0.23 -9.14
N LYS A 57 -9.96 -0.59 -9.54
CA LYS A 57 -9.31 -1.88 -9.25
C LYS A 57 -8.40 -1.84 -8.00
N CYS A 58 -8.22 -0.66 -7.43
CA CYS A 58 -7.30 -0.43 -6.33
C CYS A 58 -8.07 -0.22 -5.01
N ASP A 59 -7.39 -0.48 -3.90
CA ASP A 59 -7.72 0.09 -2.60
C ASP A 59 -6.75 1.25 -2.32
N VAL A 60 -7.18 2.23 -1.50
CA VAL A 60 -6.26 3.26 -1.01
C VAL A 60 -5.57 2.76 0.25
N ARG A 61 -4.23 2.78 0.24
CA ARG A 61 -3.38 2.36 1.35
C ARG A 61 -2.27 3.37 1.59
N CYS A 62 -1.81 3.52 2.83
CA CYS A 62 -0.57 4.24 3.06
C CYS A 62 0.63 3.40 2.59
N ARG A 63 1.73 4.05 2.23
CA ARG A 63 2.92 3.38 1.68
C ARG A 63 3.49 2.29 2.60
N ASN A 64 3.36 2.44 3.92
CA ASN A 64 3.82 1.44 4.88
C ASN A 64 2.93 0.18 4.85
N CYS A 65 1.60 0.34 4.93
CA CYS A 65 0.66 -0.78 4.84
C CYS A 65 0.71 -1.46 3.46
N HIS A 66 0.83 -0.65 2.40
CA HIS A 66 1.01 -1.15 1.03
C HIS A 66 2.26 -2.04 0.91
N ALA A 67 3.40 -1.62 1.46
CA ALA A 67 4.61 -2.44 1.47
C ALA A 67 4.42 -3.76 2.24
N VAL A 68 3.79 -3.71 3.43
CA VAL A 68 3.52 -4.91 4.23
C VAL A 68 2.65 -5.92 3.48
N ILE A 69 1.55 -5.46 2.88
CA ILE A 69 0.64 -6.30 2.10
C ILE A 69 1.32 -6.83 0.83
N THR A 70 2.16 -6.03 0.17
CA THR A 70 2.95 -6.48 -0.98
C THR A 70 3.83 -7.67 -0.60
N TYR A 71 4.59 -7.56 0.50
CA TYR A 71 5.43 -8.66 0.98
C TYR A 71 4.60 -9.88 1.41
N ALA A 72 3.44 -9.67 2.02
CA ALA A 72 2.54 -10.76 2.38
C ALA A 72 2.03 -11.55 1.15
N ARG A 73 1.77 -10.88 0.02
CA ARG A 73 1.34 -11.49 -1.25
C ARG A 73 2.47 -12.22 -1.99
N MET A 74 3.72 -11.77 -1.85
CA MET A 74 4.88 -12.33 -2.56
C MET A 74 5.41 -13.64 -1.95
N GLY A 75 4.97 -14.02 -0.74
CA GLY A 75 5.48 -15.19 -0.01
C GLY A 75 6.77 -14.90 0.75
N SER A 76 7.59 -15.92 1.01
CA SER A 76 8.79 -15.78 1.84
C SER A 76 9.96 -15.15 1.08
N ASP A 77 10.11 -13.83 1.20
CA ASP A 77 11.32 -13.11 0.81
C ASP A 77 12.27 -12.90 2.01
N TRP A 78 13.47 -12.34 1.78
CA TRP A 78 14.47 -12.16 2.84
C TRP A 78 14.00 -11.21 3.96
N ARG A 79 13.19 -10.18 3.67
CA ARG A 79 12.63 -9.28 4.69
C ARG A 79 11.56 -10.01 5.50
N SER A 80 10.68 -10.75 4.84
CA SER A 80 9.65 -11.55 5.50
C SER A 80 10.27 -12.65 6.39
N ALA A 81 11.29 -13.35 5.90
CA ALA A 81 12.04 -14.34 6.66
C ALA A 81 12.81 -13.72 7.84
N MET A 82 13.49 -12.59 7.61
CA MET A 82 14.22 -11.88 8.67
C MET A 82 13.28 -11.40 9.77
N ARG A 83 12.12 -10.83 9.40
CA ARG A 83 11.08 -10.42 10.36
C ARG A 83 10.68 -11.58 11.26
N LEU A 84 10.38 -12.75 10.69
CA LEU A 84 9.97 -13.92 11.47
C LEU A 84 11.09 -14.45 12.37
N ARG A 85 12.33 -14.50 11.87
CA ARG A 85 13.48 -14.98 12.62
C ARG A 85 13.79 -14.08 13.82
N LEU A 86 13.91 -12.77 13.58
CA LEU A 86 14.36 -11.82 14.60
C LEU A 86 13.24 -11.37 15.54
N GLN A 87 11.96 -11.49 15.17
CA GLN A 87 10.86 -11.12 16.07
C GLN A 87 10.89 -11.91 17.38
N ALA A 88 11.29 -13.20 17.34
CA ALA A 88 11.45 -14.01 18.55
C ALA A 88 12.63 -13.53 19.42
N GLU A 89 13.76 -13.20 18.79
CA GLU A 89 14.97 -12.72 19.47
C GLU A 89 14.75 -11.32 20.09
N VAL A 90 14.12 -10.40 19.35
CA VAL A 90 13.81 -9.04 19.80
C VAL A 90 12.78 -9.05 20.94
N ALA A 91 11.75 -9.91 20.87
CA ALA A 91 10.76 -10.02 21.93
C ALA A 91 11.38 -10.47 23.27
N ALA A 92 12.34 -11.40 23.21
CA ALA A 92 13.08 -11.84 24.39
C ALA A 92 13.96 -10.72 24.98
N TYR A 93 14.67 -9.97 24.12
CA TYR A 93 15.49 -8.84 24.55
C TYR A 93 14.66 -7.72 25.21
N ILE A 94 13.56 -7.29 24.59
CA ILE A 94 12.68 -6.23 25.14
C ILE A 94 12.10 -6.66 26.50
N ALA A 95 11.72 -7.93 26.66
CA ALA A 95 11.20 -8.45 27.94
C ALA A 95 12.26 -8.53 29.05
N GLU A 96 13.55 -8.46 28.71
CA GLU A 96 14.66 -8.38 29.66
C GLU A 96 15.01 -6.93 30.00
N GLU A 97 14.97 -6.02 29.03
CA GLU A 97 15.35 -4.61 29.21
C GLU A 97 14.33 -3.82 30.05
N TYR A 98 13.02 -4.09 29.91
CA TYR A 98 11.96 -3.39 30.64
C TYR A 98 11.45 -4.15 31.88
N ARG A 99 12.29 -5.04 32.44
CA ARG A 99 12.01 -5.79 33.68
C ARG A 99 12.47 -4.99 34.91
#